data_AF-A0A6N6RGA0-F1
#
_entry.id   AF-A0A6N6RGA0-F1
#
_cell.length_a   1.000
_cell.length_b   1.000
_cell.length_c   1.000
_cell.angle_alpha   90.00
_cell.angle_beta   90.00
_cell.angle_gamma   90.00
#
_symmetry.space_group_name_H-M   'P 1'
#
loop_
_entity.id
_entity.type
_entity.pdbx_description
1 polymer ?
#
loop_
_entity_poly.entity_id
_entity_poly.type
_entity_poly.pdbx_seq_one_letter_code
_entity_poly.pdbx_strand_id
1 'polypeptide(L)'
;MKTLLKIVGVIVGLILILVLYVNLSYQVDFTEEYPVDESLSVEITPERIAQGKYLAYGPAHCAHCHVKMEDVARVDAGENLPLQGGMEFTLPPALLRAPNITPDAETGIGDLSDGSFTE
;
A
#
# COMPACT_ATOMS: atom_id res chain seq x y z
N MET A 1 18.83 -39.23 -28.55
CA MET A 1 18.56 -39.28 -27.09
C MET A 1 19.66 -38.63 -26.24
N LYS A 2 20.94 -39.02 -26.39
CA LYS A 2 22.06 -38.46 -25.59
C LYS A 2 22.28 -36.94 -25.78
N THR A 3 22.13 -36.43 -27.00
CA THR A 3 22.27 -34.98 -27.30
C THR A 3 21.14 -34.16 -26.67
N LEU A 4 19.90 -34.69 -26.70
CA LEU A 4 18.75 -34.07 -26.05
C LEU A 4 18.93 -33.98 -24.53
N LEU A 5 19.39 -35.06 -23.89
CA LEU A 5 19.72 -35.09 -22.46
C LEU A 5 20.79 -34.05 -22.08
N LYS A 6 21.81 -33.85 -22.93
CA LYS A 6 22.83 -32.82 -22.72
C LYS A 6 22.26 -31.40 -22.81
N ILE A 7 21.41 -31.13 -23.80
CA ILE A 7 20.77 -29.82 -23.98
C ILE A 7 19.87 -29.49 -22.78
N VAL A 8 19.05 -30.45 -22.35
CA VAL A 8 18.18 -30.28 -21.17
C VAL A 8 19.01 -30.02 -19.91
N GLY A 9 20.09 -30.77 -19.71
CA GLY A 9 21.00 -30.55 -18.57
C GLY A 9 21.63 -29.15 -18.56
N VAL A 10 22.04 -28.65 -19.73
CA VAL A 10 22.59 -27.28 -19.86
C VAL A 10 21.52 -26.23 -19.54
N ILE A 11 20.30 -26.39 -20.06
CA ILE A 11 19.20 -25.43 -19.81
C ILE A 11 18.85 -25.40 -18.32
N VAL A 12 18.70 -26.57 -17.68
CA VAL A 12 18.41 -26.64 -16.24
C VAL A 12 19.54 -26.00 -15.42
N GLY A 13 20.80 -26.26 -15.78
CA GLY A 13 21.95 -25.62 -15.14
C GLY A 13 21.93 -24.10 -15.26
N LEU A 14 21.67 -23.57 -16.45
CA LEU A 14 21.56 -22.12 -16.69
C LEU A 14 20.40 -21.49 -15.90
N ILE A 15 19.26 -22.16 -15.82
CA ILE A 15 18.11 -21.69 -15.02
C ILE A 15 18.47 -21.66 -13.53
N LEU A 16 19.10 -22.71 -13.01
CA LEU A 16 19.52 -22.75 -11.60
C LEU A 16 20.56 -21.66 -11.29
N ILE A 17 21.51 -21.42 -12.19
CA ILE A 17 22.48 -20.34 -12.05
C ILE A 17 21.79 -18.98 -12.06
N LEU A 18 20.82 -18.76 -12.95
CA LEU A 18 20.05 -17.51 -13.01
C LEU A 18 19.24 -17.29 -11.73
N VAL A 19 18.54 -18.33 -11.25
CA VAL A 19 17.76 -18.26 -10.00
C VAL A 19 18.67 -17.96 -8.81
N LEU A 20 19.82 -18.66 -8.72
CA LEU A 20 20.80 -18.42 -7.66
C LEU A 20 21.36 -16.99 -7.75
N TYR A 21 21.73 -16.54 -8.95
CA TYR A 21 22.23 -15.18 -9.17
C TYR A 21 21.20 -14.15 -8.71
N VAL A 22 19.94 -14.26 -9.15
CA VAL A 22 18.86 -13.35 -8.74
C VAL A 22 18.71 -13.34 -7.23
N ASN A 23 18.63 -14.50 -6.57
CA ASN A 23 18.45 -14.54 -5.11
C ASN A 23 19.66 -13.96 -4.34
N LEU A 24 20.88 -14.14 -4.84
CA LEU A 24 22.08 -13.57 -4.23
C LEU A 24 22.24 -12.07 -4.52
N SER A 25 21.81 -11.60 -5.69
CA SER A 25 21.89 -10.19 -6.09
C SER A 25 20.71 -9.35 -5.59
N TYR A 26 19.56 -9.98 -5.33
CA TYR A 26 18.35 -9.32 -4.86
C TYR A 26 18.39 -9.10 -3.34
N GLN A 27 19.39 -8.34 -2.91
CA GLN A 27 19.48 -7.79 -1.56
C GLN A 27 18.80 -6.42 -1.59
N VAL A 28 17.46 -6.40 -1.71
CA VAL A 28 16.72 -5.15 -1.58
C VAL A 28 16.75 -4.76 -0.12
N ASP A 29 17.46 -3.69 0.17
CA ASP A 29 17.49 -3.10 1.50
C ASP A 29 16.25 -2.23 1.68
N PHE A 30 15.29 -2.72 2.45
CA PHE A 30 14.09 -1.97 2.85
C PHE A 30 14.31 -1.21 4.17
N THR A 31 15.56 -1.08 4.63
CA THR A 31 15.91 -0.38 5.87
C THR A 31 16.35 1.06 5.64
N GLU A 32 16.14 1.61 4.43
CA GLU A 32 16.34 3.03 4.19
C GLU A 32 15.29 3.81 5.00
N GLU A 33 15.70 4.22 6.19
CA GLU A 33 14.88 4.99 7.11
C GLU A 33 14.82 6.42 6.57
N TYR A 34 13.68 6.79 5.99
CA TYR A 34 13.43 8.17 5.58
C TYR A 34 13.34 9.02 6.85
N PRO A 35 14.11 10.12 6.96
CA PRO A 35 14.10 10.92 8.16
C PRO A 35 12.73 11.56 8.34
N VAL A 36 11.96 11.05 9.31
CA VAL A 36 10.69 11.65 9.73
C VAL A 36 10.99 12.99 10.37
N ASP A 37 10.47 14.06 9.77
CA ASP A 37 10.47 15.37 10.41
C ASP A 37 9.36 15.41 11.45
N GLU A 38 9.65 14.94 12.67
CA GLU A 38 8.74 15.02 13.82
C GLU A 38 8.36 16.47 14.21
N SER A 39 9.11 17.46 13.68
CA SER A 39 8.77 18.87 13.86
C SER A 39 7.85 19.41 12.78
N LEU A 40 7.54 18.62 11.75
CA LEU A 40 6.56 18.99 10.74
C LEU A 40 5.21 19.23 11.41
N SER A 41 4.66 20.41 11.18
CA SER A 41 3.31 20.75 11.54
C SER A 41 2.65 21.47 10.38
N VAL A 42 1.50 20.97 9.96
CA VAL A 42 0.68 21.54 8.92
C VAL A 42 -0.43 22.35 9.57
N GLU A 43 -0.47 23.64 9.25
CA GLU A 43 -1.55 24.50 9.74
C GLU A 43 -2.90 24.05 9.16
N ILE A 44 -3.86 23.81 10.05
CA ILE A 44 -5.21 23.36 9.72
C ILE A 44 -6.06 24.56 9.29
N THR A 45 -6.20 24.77 7.98
CA THR A 45 -7.07 25.80 7.40
C THR A 45 -8.31 25.18 6.74
N PRO A 46 -9.45 25.90 6.66
CA PRO A 46 -10.63 25.43 5.93
C PRO A 46 -10.32 25.04 4.48
N GLU A 47 -9.43 25.78 3.81
CA GLU A 47 -9.01 25.54 2.43
C GLU A 47 -8.24 24.21 2.31
N ARG A 48 -7.33 23.92 3.25
CA ARG A 48 -6.60 22.65 3.28
C ARG A 48 -7.52 21.48 3.59
N ILE A 49 -8.48 21.65 4.51
CA ILE A 49 -9.49 20.62 4.78
C ILE A 49 -10.31 20.34 3.53
N ALA A 50 -10.75 21.38 2.81
CA ALA A 50 -11.50 21.22 1.57
C ALA A 50 -10.67 20.52 0.48
N GLN A 51 -9.38 20.87 0.36
CA GLN A 51 -8.46 20.21 -0.56
C GLN A 51 -8.25 18.73 -0.19
N GLY A 52 -7.99 18.42 1.08
CA GLY A 52 -7.82 17.06 1.56
C GLY A 52 -9.07 16.20 1.29
N LYS A 53 -10.25 16.76 1.55
CA LYS A 53 -11.52 16.11 1.18
C LYS A 53 -11.63 15.86 -0.32
N TYR A 54 -11.31 16.84 -1.15
CA TYR A 54 -11.34 16.67 -2.61
C TYR A 54 -10.42 15.53 -3.06
N LEU A 55 -9.20 15.45 -2.52
CA LEU A 55 -8.25 14.39 -2.84
C LEU A 55 -8.77 13.02 -2.39
N ALA A 56 -9.21 12.91 -1.13
CA ALA A 56 -9.61 11.64 -0.52
C ALA A 56 -10.79 10.96 -1.22
N TYR A 57 -11.77 11.73 -1.66
CA TYR A 57 -12.98 11.22 -2.35
C TYR A 57 -12.91 11.37 -3.88
N GLY A 58 -11.77 11.82 -4.43
CA GLY A 58 -11.63 12.09 -5.85
C GLY A 58 -10.33 11.48 -6.40
N PRO A 59 -9.38 12.30 -6.87
CA PRO A 59 -8.26 11.82 -7.67
C PRO A 59 -7.30 10.87 -6.92
N ALA A 60 -7.21 10.96 -5.58
CA ALA A 60 -6.34 10.09 -4.81
C ALA A 60 -6.97 8.71 -4.50
N HIS A 61 -8.26 8.51 -4.80
CA HIS A 61 -8.98 7.24 -4.64
C HIS A 61 -8.89 6.61 -3.23
N CYS A 62 -8.62 7.40 -2.19
CA CYS A 62 -8.55 6.90 -0.81
C CYS A 62 -9.86 6.20 -0.42
N ALA A 63 -10.99 6.79 -0.81
CA ALA A 63 -12.32 6.27 -0.54
C ALA A 63 -12.64 4.93 -1.21
N HIS A 64 -11.90 4.50 -2.24
CA HIS A 64 -12.13 3.21 -2.89
C HIS A 64 -11.57 2.04 -2.11
N CYS A 65 -10.49 2.24 -1.34
CA CYS A 65 -9.88 1.20 -0.52
C CYS A 65 -10.29 1.31 0.95
N HIS A 66 -10.51 2.53 1.46
CA HIS A 66 -10.79 2.77 2.87
C HIS A 66 -12.29 2.77 3.21
N VAL A 67 -13.08 1.99 2.48
CA VAL A 67 -14.47 1.65 2.79
C VAL A 67 -14.65 0.15 2.59
N LYS A 68 -15.78 -0.42 3.03
CA LYS A 68 -16.09 -1.81 2.74
C LYS A 68 -16.38 -1.99 1.25
N MET A 69 -16.15 -3.19 0.73
CA MET A 69 -16.44 -3.53 -0.68
C MET A 69 -17.90 -3.23 -1.07
N GLU A 70 -18.85 -3.47 -0.16
CA GLU A 70 -20.28 -3.18 -0.36
C GLU A 70 -20.61 -1.69 -0.49
N ASP A 71 -19.72 -0.81 -0.03
CA ASP A 71 -19.90 0.64 -0.02
C ASP A 71 -19.24 1.35 -1.21
N VAL A 72 -18.43 0.66 -2.02
CA VAL A 72 -17.71 1.27 -3.16
C VAL A 72 -18.68 1.92 -4.16
N ALA A 73 -19.82 1.27 -4.44
CA ALA A 73 -20.83 1.82 -5.35
C ALA A 73 -21.43 3.15 -4.85
N ARG A 74 -21.47 3.37 -3.53
CA ARG A 74 -21.93 4.63 -2.92
C ARG A 74 -20.88 5.73 -3.06
N VAL A 75 -19.60 5.38 -2.90
CA VAL A 75 -18.47 6.27 -3.19
C VAL A 75 -18.50 6.71 -4.65
N ASP A 76 -18.70 5.77 -5.58
CA ASP A 76 -18.82 6.07 -7.02
C ASP A 76 -20.04 6.95 -7.35
N ALA A 77 -21.10 6.87 -6.55
CA ALA A 77 -22.26 7.76 -6.63
C ALA A 77 -22.00 9.16 -6.03
N GLY A 78 -20.81 9.42 -5.51
CA GLY A 78 -20.39 10.70 -4.92
C GLY A 78 -20.72 10.85 -3.44
N GLU A 79 -21.04 9.75 -2.74
CA GLU A 79 -21.28 9.79 -1.30
C GLU A 79 -19.97 9.89 -0.52
N ASN A 80 -19.87 10.85 0.40
CA ASN A 80 -18.72 11.00 1.29
C ASN A 80 -18.87 10.10 2.51
N LEU A 81 -18.50 8.83 2.38
CA LEU A 81 -18.55 7.85 3.47
C LEU A 81 -17.36 7.98 4.43
N PRO A 82 -17.53 7.75 5.74
CA PRO A 82 -16.40 7.73 6.65
C PRO A 82 -15.39 6.65 6.24
N LEU A 83 -14.12 7.04 6.14
CA LEU A 83 -13.03 6.20 5.64
C LEU A 83 -12.51 5.22 6.70
N GLN A 84 -13.41 4.37 7.20
CA GLN A 84 -13.18 3.42 8.30
C GLN A 84 -12.40 2.17 7.89
N GLY A 85 -12.03 2.04 6.62
CA GLY A 85 -11.37 0.84 6.12
C GLY A 85 -12.30 -0.35 6.01
N GLY A 86 -11.72 -1.55 6.11
CA GLY A 86 -12.46 -2.80 6.10
C GLY A 86 -12.58 -3.48 4.73
N MET A 87 -12.04 -2.89 3.65
CA MET A 87 -11.86 -3.61 2.39
C MET A 87 -10.90 -4.79 2.60
N GLU A 88 -11.31 -5.98 2.16
CA GLU A 88 -10.50 -7.18 2.26
C GLU A 88 -9.91 -7.57 0.90
N PHE A 89 -8.62 -7.88 0.89
CA PHE A 89 -7.89 -8.40 -0.27
C PHE A 89 -7.36 -9.80 0.06
N THR A 90 -7.94 -10.80 -0.58
CA THR A 90 -7.49 -12.20 -0.42
C THR A 90 -6.29 -12.46 -1.32
N LEU A 91 -5.11 -12.61 -0.72
CA LEU A 91 -3.84 -12.90 -1.39
C LEU A 91 -3.22 -14.15 -0.77
N PRO A 92 -3.58 -15.38 -1.23
CA PRO A 92 -3.14 -16.61 -0.58
C PRO A 92 -1.62 -16.66 -0.36
N PRO A 93 -1.13 -16.90 0.87
CA PRO A 93 -1.82 -17.38 2.08
C PRO A 93 -2.34 -16.29 3.05
N ALA A 94 -2.34 -15.02 2.68
CA ALA A 94 -2.71 -13.88 3.52
C ALA A 94 -4.09 -13.28 3.19
N LEU A 95 -4.67 -12.60 4.18
CA LEU A 95 -5.82 -11.71 4.04
C LEU A 95 -5.36 -10.31 4.47
N LEU A 96 -5.33 -9.38 3.53
CA LEU A 96 -5.03 -7.98 3.86
C LEU A 96 -6.35 -7.22 4.05
N ARG A 97 -6.35 -6.27 4.98
CA ARG A 97 -7.50 -5.40 5.23
C ARG A 97 -7.06 -3.94 5.23
N ALA A 98 -7.78 -3.09 4.51
CA ALA A 98 -7.53 -1.65 4.54
C ALA A 98 -7.79 -1.09 5.95
N PRO A 99 -6.87 -0.29 6.52
CA PRO A 99 -7.02 0.25 7.87
C PRO A 99 -8.04 1.40 7.92
N ASN A 100 -8.47 1.75 9.13
CA ASN A 100 -9.27 2.94 9.37
C ASN A 100 -8.36 4.18 9.29
N ILE A 101 -8.75 5.17 8.48
CA ILE A 101 -8.04 6.45 8.31
C ILE A 101 -8.90 7.64 8.70
N THR A 102 -9.93 7.41 9.54
CA THR A 102 -10.68 8.49 10.17
C THR A 102 -9.86 9.17 11.28
N PRO A 103 -10.26 10.36 11.75
CA PRO A 103 -9.62 11.03 12.89
C PRO A 103 -9.82 10.32 14.25
N ASP A 104 -10.30 9.07 14.26
CA ASP A 104 -10.44 8.29 15.49
C ASP A 104 -9.06 8.00 16.10
N ALA A 105 -8.92 8.21 17.41
CA ALA A 105 -7.66 8.08 18.13
C ALA A 105 -7.26 6.62 18.38
N GLU A 106 -8.23 5.73 18.62
CA GLU A 106 -7.97 4.34 18.99
C GLU A 106 -7.74 3.44 17.78
N THR A 107 -8.53 3.64 16.73
CA THR A 107 -8.57 2.76 15.56
C THR A 107 -8.18 3.45 14.27
N GLY A 108 -8.17 4.79 14.24
CA GLY A 108 -7.87 5.60 13.07
C GLY A 108 -6.48 6.25 13.11
N ILE A 109 -6.35 7.40 12.47
CA ILE A 109 -5.12 8.20 12.39
C ILE A 109 -5.14 9.43 13.32
N GLY A 110 -6.07 9.48 14.28
CA GLY A 110 -6.29 10.67 15.12
C GLY A 110 -5.10 11.06 15.99
N ASP A 111 -4.26 10.09 16.37
CA ASP A 111 -3.08 10.29 17.23
C ASP A 111 -1.76 10.39 16.44
N LEU A 112 -1.82 10.34 15.10
CA LEU A 112 -0.65 10.45 14.25
C LEU A 112 -0.17 11.90 14.12
N SER A 113 1.15 12.12 14.20
CA SER A 113 1.77 13.43 13.94
C SER A 113 1.78 13.72 12.43
N ASP A 114 1.87 15.00 12.04
CA ASP A 114 1.98 15.34 10.61
C ASP A 114 3.24 14.73 9.97
N GLY A 115 4.32 14.57 10.75
CA GLY A 115 5.55 13.91 10.33
C GLY A 115 5.35 12.45 9.91
N SER A 116 4.45 11.72 10.57
CA SER A 116 4.18 10.31 10.26
C SER A 116 3.63 10.07 8.84
N PHE A 117 3.07 11.09 8.18
CA PHE A 117 2.63 10.98 6.78
C PHE A 117 3.78 11.15 5.76
N THR A 118 5.01 11.35 6.22
CA THR A 118 6.21 11.51 5.39
C THR A 118 7.19 10.33 5.47
N GLU A 119 6.80 9.27 6.19
CA GLU A 119 7.47 7.96 6.23
C GLU A 119 7.43 7.21 4.89
#